data_AF-A0A8T4RVM9-F1
#
_entry.id   AF-A0A8T4RVM9-F1
#
_cell.length_a   1.000
_cell.length_b   1.000
_cell.length_c   1.000
_cell.angle_alpha   90.00
_cell.angle_beta   90.00
_cell.angle_gamma   90.00
#
_symmetry.space_group_name_H-M   'P 1'
#
loop_
_entity.id
_entity.type
_entity.pdbx_description
1 polymer ?
#
loop_
_entity_poly.entity_id
_entity_poly.type
_entity_poly.pdbx_seq_one_letter_code
_entity_poly.pdbx_strand_id
1 'polypeptide(L)'
;MDWESFAKGNGVDASEKPVFPGIPHYYKTLDSLYSLKERFPAESLDFVFSEGLVNATKYYKILLKEWFLLLRVSGCLIIRFRPNNLLSLEKLEKEVKLLFKEKGRLVGCDKGKAVTCVIQKTASVLVPGDSIGKWTFGIITNGKRKEEMESLIASIRKQGIPNYEIIVCGTYWDRNEPFFRYIPFSEHDDRGWITRKKNIICENAKYENIMVVHDRLSLDDGWFEGMKRYGNNFEVLSCVQLTDGAKMRAADWVTSCCSKMPGIIALLDYRDWDSWIYPNGGLIMLKKSVWAQVKWDEALFWNDCEDVELGHRFTAAGFVFRFNPHASCSTVHWRHGKIPFVKFNRRKFGGLQAPFRERLACAWIRFKDRVQGNLEPVMP
;
A
#
# COMPACT_ATOMS: atom_id res chain seq x y z
N MET A 1 -24.14 24.49 7.21
CA MET A 1 -24.52 23.19 6.59
C MET A 1 -25.08 22.30 7.70
N ASP A 2 -26.27 21.75 7.53
CA ASP A 2 -26.80 20.74 8.46
C ASP A 2 -26.20 19.37 8.11
N TRP A 3 -25.03 19.08 8.67
CA TRP A 3 -24.32 17.83 8.40
C TRP A 3 -24.99 16.61 9.08
N GLU A 4 -25.80 16.83 10.14
CA GLU A 4 -26.51 15.76 10.86
C GLU A 4 -27.54 15.08 9.94
N SER A 5 -28.07 15.82 8.97
CA SER A 5 -28.92 15.25 7.92
C SER A 5 -28.27 14.11 7.12
N PHE A 6 -26.93 14.06 7.06
CA PHE A 6 -26.15 13.01 6.39
C PHE A 6 -25.79 11.84 7.30
N ALA A 7 -26.01 11.95 8.61
CA ALA A 7 -25.75 10.90 9.60
C ALA A 7 -27.01 10.07 9.88
N LYS A 8 -27.67 9.60 8.81
CA LYS A 8 -28.93 8.83 8.89
C LYS A 8 -28.75 7.45 8.29
N GLY A 9 -29.41 6.46 8.90
CA GLY A 9 -29.36 5.06 8.45
C GLY A 9 -28.34 4.21 9.20
N ASN A 10 -27.81 3.19 8.53
CA ASN A 10 -26.79 2.29 9.04
C ASN A 10 -25.41 2.95 8.93
N GLY A 11 -24.86 3.40 10.05
CA GLY A 11 -23.52 3.98 10.07
C GLY A 11 -22.75 3.67 11.34
N VAL A 12 -21.53 4.20 11.40
CA VAL A 12 -20.62 4.00 12.53
C VAL A 12 -19.95 5.31 12.93
N ASP A 13 -19.84 5.52 14.23
CA ASP A 13 -18.97 6.52 14.83
C ASP A 13 -17.59 5.90 15.10
N ALA A 14 -16.61 6.30 14.29
CA ALA A 14 -15.23 5.86 14.38
C ALA A 14 -14.35 6.77 15.25
N SER A 15 -14.92 7.73 15.97
CA SER A 15 -14.21 8.68 16.84
C SER A 15 -13.56 7.99 18.04
N GLU A 16 -12.62 8.64 18.72
CA GLU A 16 -12.01 8.08 19.93
C GLU A 16 -13.02 7.89 21.07
N LYS A 17 -13.97 8.82 21.17
CA LYS A 17 -15.09 8.77 22.11
C LYS A 17 -16.40 8.83 21.33
N PRO A 18 -17.46 8.14 21.77
CA PRO A 18 -18.76 8.24 21.12
C PRO A 18 -19.27 9.68 21.18
N VAL A 19 -19.69 10.20 20.03
CA VAL A 19 -20.26 11.53 19.87
C VAL A 19 -21.79 11.47 19.83
N PHE A 20 -22.35 10.38 19.30
CA PHE A 20 -23.80 10.25 19.15
C PHE A 20 -24.40 9.15 20.03
N PRO A 21 -25.49 9.46 20.75
CA PRO A 21 -26.35 8.43 21.29
C PRO A 21 -26.99 7.60 20.17
N GLY A 22 -27.02 6.26 20.32
CA GLY A 22 -27.76 5.36 19.43
C GLY A 22 -27.05 4.96 18.12
N ILE A 23 -25.89 5.54 17.81
CA ILE A 23 -25.06 5.11 16.67
C ILE A 23 -24.00 4.12 17.17
N PRO A 24 -23.76 2.98 16.48
CA PRO A 24 -22.65 2.08 16.80
C PRO A 24 -21.33 2.84 16.87
N HIS A 25 -20.63 2.72 18.00
CA HIS A 25 -19.31 3.31 18.20
C HIS A 25 -18.23 2.24 18.09
N TYR A 26 -17.20 2.50 17.29
CA TYR A 26 -16.06 1.61 17.18
C TYR A 26 -14.76 2.38 16.99
N TYR A 27 -13.95 2.40 18.05
CA TYR A 27 -12.60 2.96 18.02
C TYR A 27 -11.54 1.85 17.89
N LYS A 28 -10.52 2.10 17.07
CA LYS A 28 -9.32 1.27 16.95
C LYS A 28 -8.09 2.16 17.04
N THR A 29 -7.04 1.66 17.68
CA THR A 29 -5.75 2.36 17.78
C THR A 29 -5.24 2.78 16.41
N LEU A 30 -4.74 4.02 16.33
CA LEU A 30 -4.27 4.62 15.09
C LEU A 30 -2.84 4.16 14.77
N ASP A 31 -2.71 3.31 13.76
CA ASP A 31 -1.45 2.89 13.17
C ASP A 31 -1.63 2.55 11.68
N SER A 32 -0.54 2.14 11.02
CA SER A 32 -0.55 1.73 9.62
C SER A 32 -1.40 0.48 9.32
N LEU A 33 -1.76 -0.29 10.36
CA LEU A 33 -2.55 -1.52 10.27
C LEU A 33 -4.04 -1.26 10.59
N TYR A 34 -4.42 0.01 10.79
CA TYR A 34 -5.80 0.43 11.01
C TYR A 34 -6.70 -0.13 9.90
N SER A 35 -7.76 -0.84 10.31
CA SER A 35 -8.76 -1.42 9.42
C SER A 35 -10.01 -1.73 10.24
N LEU A 36 -11.16 -1.49 9.63
CA LEU A 36 -12.49 -1.79 10.18
C LEU A 36 -13.20 -2.94 9.43
N LYS A 37 -12.52 -3.56 8.46
CA LYS A 37 -13.07 -4.58 7.55
C LYS A 37 -13.55 -5.85 8.26
N GLU A 38 -12.99 -6.16 9.43
CA GLU A 38 -13.44 -7.29 10.26
C GLU A 38 -14.81 -7.07 10.90
N ARG A 39 -15.27 -5.80 10.98
CA ARG A 39 -16.53 -5.42 11.62
C ARG A 39 -17.60 -5.05 10.61
N PHE A 40 -17.20 -4.39 9.53
CA PHE A 40 -18.12 -3.88 8.53
C PHE A 40 -17.68 -4.36 7.14
N PRO A 41 -18.58 -4.98 6.36
CA PRO A 41 -18.31 -5.29 4.97
C PRO A 41 -17.97 -4.03 4.16
N ALA A 42 -17.24 -4.22 3.05
CA ALA A 42 -17.04 -3.12 2.12
C ALA A 42 -18.39 -2.69 1.52
N GLU A 43 -18.54 -1.38 1.33
CA GLU A 43 -19.71 -0.76 0.70
C GLU A 43 -21.07 -1.08 1.36
N SER A 44 -21.10 -1.23 2.68
CA SER A 44 -22.33 -1.57 3.44
C SER A 44 -22.93 -0.44 4.27
N LEU A 45 -22.20 0.66 4.50
CA LEU A 45 -22.62 1.73 5.41
C LEU A 45 -23.17 2.96 4.67
N ASP A 46 -24.23 3.55 5.21
CA ASP A 46 -24.79 4.85 4.81
C ASP A 46 -23.87 5.99 5.17
N PHE A 47 -23.23 5.92 6.35
CA PHE A 47 -22.27 6.93 6.78
C PHE A 47 -21.18 6.37 7.69
N VAL A 48 -20.05 7.06 7.69
CA VAL A 48 -19.00 6.91 8.69
C VAL A 48 -18.71 8.29 9.25
N PHE A 49 -18.78 8.43 10.57
CA PHE A 49 -18.44 9.66 11.25
C PHE A 49 -17.09 9.52 11.97
N SER A 50 -16.26 10.57 11.95
CA SER A 50 -15.08 10.66 12.79
C SER A 50 -14.81 12.07 13.27
N GLU A 51 -14.63 12.23 14.57
CA GLU A 51 -14.18 13.45 15.21
C GLU A 51 -12.72 13.36 15.66
N GLY A 52 -11.90 14.32 15.22
CA GLY A 52 -10.58 14.61 15.76
C GLY A 52 -9.45 13.63 15.42
N LEU A 53 -9.71 12.59 14.62
CA LEU A 53 -8.69 11.58 14.31
C LEU A 53 -7.79 11.99 13.14
N VAL A 54 -8.35 12.57 12.07
CA VAL A 54 -7.61 12.90 10.83
C VAL A 54 -6.51 13.95 11.03
N ASN A 55 -6.62 14.79 12.05
CA ASN A 55 -5.65 15.83 12.40
C ASN A 55 -4.77 15.42 13.59
N ALA A 56 -4.96 14.22 14.16
CA ALA A 56 -4.20 13.71 15.31
C ALA A 56 -3.02 12.81 14.91
N THR A 57 -3.01 12.29 13.67
CA THR A 57 -2.03 11.31 13.21
C THR A 57 -1.67 11.44 11.73
N LYS A 58 -0.41 11.18 11.40
CA LYS A 58 0.05 11.12 9.99
C LYS A 58 -0.63 10.03 9.15
N TYR A 59 -1.35 9.09 9.78
CA TYR A 59 -2.09 8.01 9.12
C TYR A 59 -3.43 8.48 8.54
N TYR A 60 -3.71 9.79 8.44
CA TYR A 60 -5.01 10.26 7.95
C TYR A 60 -5.39 9.72 6.56
N LYS A 61 -4.45 9.53 5.63
CA LYS A 61 -4.75 8.94 4.31
C LYS A 61 -5.29 7.52 4.42
N ILE A 62 -4.74 6.74 5.35
CA ILE A 62 -5.19 5.39 5.69
C ILE A 62 -6.61 5.43 6.23
N LEU A 63 -6.87 6.32 7.19
CA LEU A 63 -8.20 6.46 7.80
C LEU A 63 -9.25 6.82 6.75
N LEU A 64 -8.95 7.81 5.90
CA LEU A 64 -9.81 8.25 4.82
C LEU A 64 -10.16 7.10 3.86
N LYS A 65 -9.15 6.34 3.38
CA LYS A 65 -9.37 5.20 2.48
C LYS A 65 -10.17 4.08 3.15
N GLU A 66 -9.85 3.73 4.39
CA GLU A 66 -10.54 2.66 5.12
C GLU A 66 -12.01 3.00 5.39
N TRP A 67 -12.32 4.22 5.83
CA TRP A 67 -13.71 4.63 6.04
C TRP A 67 -14.49 4.75 4.73
N PHE A 68 -13.87 5.29 3.69
CA PHE A 68 -14.50 5.43 2.39
C PHE A 68 -14.82 4.08 1.71
N LEU A 69 -14.01 3.05 1.97
CA LEU A 69 -14.26 1.69 1.50
C LEU A 69 -15.57 1.12 2.09
N LEU A 70 -15.89 1.43 3.35
CA LEU A 70 -17.09 0.91 4.01
C LEU A 70 -18.39 1.53 3.48
N LEU A 71 -18.31 2.71 2.88
CA LEU A 71 -19.49 3.43 2.39
C LEU A 71 -20.07 2.75 1.16
N ARG A 72 -21.39 2.55 1.15
CA ARG A 72 -22.12 2.24 -0.08
C ARG A 72 -22.08 3.43 -1.04
N VAL A 73 -22.44 3.20 -2.31
CA VAL A 73 -22.65 4.30 -3.25
C VAL A 73 -23.73 5.24 -2.72
N SER A 74 -23.48 6.54 -2.77
CA SER A 74 -24.23 7.65 -2.15
C SER A 74 -24.04 7.81 -0.64
N GLY A 75 -23.32 6.90 0.03
CA GLY A 75 -22.97 7.03 1.44
C GLY A 75 -22.00 8.18 1.72
N CYS A 76 -21.95 8.65 2.96
CA CYS A 76 -21.24 9.86 3.36
C CYS A 76 -20.19 9.63 4.44
N LEU A 77 -18.96 10.10 4.19
CA LEU A 77 -17.90 10.23 5.19
C LEU A 77 -18.00 11.63 5.80
N ILE A 78 -18.27 11.69 7.09
CA ILE A 78 -18.45 12.92 7.85
C ILE A 78 -17.25 13.08 8.78
N ILE A 79 -16.46 14.14 8.57
CA ILE A 79 -15.22 14.36 9.31
C ILE A 79 -15.33 15.68 10.03
N ARG A 80 -15.21 15.64 11.35
CA ARG A 80 -15.13 16.83 12.20
C ARG A 80 -13.73 16.95 12.79
N PHE A 81 -13.08 18.09 12.61
CA PHE A 81 -11.71 18.27 13.12
C PHE A 81 -11.37 19.74 13.35
N ARG A 82 -10.32 19.99 14.14
CA ARG A 82 -9.75 21.33 14.30
C ARG A 82 -8.50 21.44 13.43
N PRO A 83 -8.48 22.31 12.40
CA PRO A 83 -7.32 22.46 11.53
C PRO A 83 -6.02 22.69 12.31
N ASN A 84 -4.94 22.05 11.86
CA ASN A 84 -3.60 22.23 12.43
C ASN A 84 -2.52 22.00 11.35
N ASN A 85 -1.25 22.06 11.74
CA ASN A 85 -0.11 21.89 10.82
C ASN A 85 -0.06 20.51 10.14
N LEU A 86 -0.73 19.50 10.69
CA LEU A 86 -0.80 18.18 10.09
C LEU A 86 -1.81 18.16 8.94
N LEU A 87 -3.01 18.71 9.19
CA LEU A 87 -4.13 18.74 8.26
C LEU A 87 -4.94 20.02 8.42
N SER A 88 -4.91 20.87 7.39
CA SER A 88 -5.80 22.02 7.21
C SER A 88 -7.03 21.63 6.39
N LEU A 89 -8.05 22.49 6.33
CA LEU A 89 -9.19 22.30 5.42
C LEU A 89 -8.72 22.21 3.96
N GLU A 90 -7.91 23.16 3.50
CA GLU A 90 -7.38 23.16 2.13
C GLU A 90 -6.61 21.87 1.81
N LYS A 91 -5.80 21.39 2.76
CA LYS A 91 -5.07 20.14 2.59
C LYS A 91 -6.03 18.94 2.52
N LEU A 92 -7.05 18.90 3.37
CA LEU A 92 -8.09 17.86 3.29
C LEU A 92 -8.79 17.88 1.93
N GLU A 93 -9.16 19.04 1.40
CA GLU A 93 -9.79 19.15 0.08
C GLU A 93 -8.90 18.60 -1.04
N LYS A 94 -7.60 18.90 -1.02
CA LYS A 94 -6.60 18.34 -1.95
C LYS A 94 -6.48 16.83 -1.81
N GLU A 95 -6.41 16.32 -0.58
CA GLU A 95 -6.30 14.88 -0.30
C GLU A 95 -7.57 14.12 -0.70
N VAL A 96 -8.76 14.68 -0.50
CA VAL A 96 -10.04 14.08 -0.96
C VAL A 96 -10.05 13.93 -2.48
N LYS A 97 -9.67 14.99 -3.21
CA LYS A 97 -9.57 14.94 -4.68
C LYS A 97 -8.55 13.91 -5.14
N LEU A 98 -7.39 13.85 -4.49
CA LEU A 98 -6.32 12.92 -4.82
C LEU A 98 -6.69 11.46 -4.54
N LEU A 99 -7.19 11.17 -3.34
CA LEU A 99 -7.43 9.80 -2.86
C LEU A 99 -8.67 9.17 -3.48
N PHE A 100 -9.71 9.96 -3.76
CA PHE A 100 -10.99 9.44 -4.24
C PHE A 100 -11.28 9.76 -5.70
N LYS A 101 -10.53 10.70 -6.32
CA LYS A 101 -10.68 11.09 -7.73
C LYS A 101 -12.16 11.35 -8.06
N GLU A 102 -12.67 10.77 -9.14
CA GLU A 102 -14.07 10.87 -9.57
C GLU A 102 -15.06 10.10 -8.68
N LYS A 103 -14.56 9.20 -7.82
CA LYS A 103 -15.39 8.31 -6.98
C LYS A 103 -15.86 8.94 -5.69
N GLY A 104 -15.29 10.08 -5.29
CA GLY A 104 -15.65 10.81 -4.09
C GLY A 104 -15.80 12.30 -4.33
N ARG A 105 -16.83 12.91 -3.76
CA ARG A 105 -17.14 14.33 -3.92
C ARG A 105 -17.31 14.99 -2.57
N LEU A 106 -16.61 16.11 -2.36
CA LEU A 106 -16.88 16.98 -1.23
C LEU A 106 -18.22 17.69 -1.43
N VAL A 107 -19.21 17.34 -0.60
CA VAL A 107 -20.55 17.94 -0.64
C VAL A 107 -20.52 19.35 -0.02
N GLY A 108 -19.67 19.52 1.00
CA GLY A 108 -19.30 20.82 1.52
C GLY A 108 -18.73 20.72 2.93
N CYS A 109 -18.35 21.88 3.47
CA CYS A 109 -17.79 22.00 4.79
C CYS A 109 -18.39 23.18 5.55
N ASP A 110 -18.62 23.00 6.84
CA ASP A 110 -18.87 24.09 7.78
C ASP A 110 -17.53 24.63 8.32
N LYS A 111 -17.33 25.94 8.23
CA LYS A 111 -16.06 26.63 8.53
C LYS A 111 -16.02 27.22 9.95
N GLY A 112 -16.59 26.50 10.91
CA GLY A 112 -16.50 26.86 12.33
C GLY A 112 -15.10 26.63 12.93
N LYS A 113 -14.96 26.90 14.24
CA LYS A 113 -13.73 26.60 15.01
C LYS A 113 -13.33 25.12 14.92
N ALA A 114 -14.32 24.24 14.88
CA ALA A 114 -14.17 22.88 14.40
C ALA A 114 -14.82 22.82 13.03
N VAL A 115 -14.05 22.38 12.04
CA VAL A 115 -14.51 22.20 10.67
C VAL A 115 -15.21 20.86 10.57
N THR A 116 -16.39 20.84 9.97
CA THR A 116 -17.09 19.60 9.61
C THR A 116 -17.18 19.51 8.10
N CYS A 117 -16.69 18.44 7.50
CA CYS A 117 -16.76 18.20 6.06
C CYS A 117 -17.53 16.92 5.77
N VAL A 118 -18.34 16.95 4.71
CA VAL A 118 -19.09 15.80 4.21
C VAL A 118 -18.56 15.41 2.84
N ILE A 119 -18.10 14.17 2.71
CA ILE A 119 -17.59 13.59 1.47
C ILE A 119 -18.55 12.46 1.08
N GLN A 120 -19.18 12.58 -0.08
CA GLN A 120 -20.09 11.56 -0.60
C GLN A 120 -19.37 10.64 -1.58
N LYS A 121 -19.62 9.35 -1.45
CA LYS A 121 -19.17 8.35 -2.42
C LYS A 121 -20.09 8.33 -3.63
N THR A 122 -19.55 8.54 -4.82
CA THR A 122 -20.30 8.65 -6.08
C THR A 122 -20.25 7.37 -6.91
N ALA A 123 -19.24 6.52 -6.70
CA ALA A 123 -19.07 5.26 -7.43
C ALA A 123 -18.44 4.17 -6.55
N SER A 124 -18.63 2.91 -6.96
CA SER A 124 -18.01 1.77 -6.29
C SER A 124 -16.48 1.79 -6.44
N VAL A 125 -15.79 1.42 -5.38
CA VAL A 125 -14.34 1.17 -5.40
C VAL A 125 -14.02 -0.31 -5.62
N LEU A 126 -15.04 -1.19 -5.59
CA LEU A 126 -14.88 -2.62 -5.82
C LEU A 126 -14.85 -2.92 -7.31
N VAL A 127 -14.00 -3.87 -7.70
CA VAL A 127 -13.92 -4.37 -9.07
C VAL A 127 -14.87 -5.56 -9.23
N PRO A 128 -15.84 -5.53 -10.16
CA PRO A 128 -16.76 -6.64 -10.36
C PRO A 128 -16.04 -7.96 -10.63
N GLY A 129 -16.42 -9.01 -9.90
CA GLY A 129 -15.84 -10.35 -10.05
C GLY A 129 -14.46 -10.53 -9.40
N ASP A 130 -13.84 -9.49 -8.84
CA ASP A 130 -12.65 -9.61 -8.01
C ASP A 130 -12.98 -10.34 -6.69
N SER A 131 -12.09 -11.22 -6.24
CA SER A 131 -12.23 -11.90 -4.96
C SER A 131 -10.87 -12.33 -4.42
N ILE A 132 -10.79 -12.54 -3.10
CA ILE A 132 -9.54 -12.96 -2.47
C ILE A 132 -9.03 -14.30 -2.99
N GLY A 133 -9.88 -15.12 -3.62
CA GLY A 133 -9.51 -16.43 -4.16
C GLY A 133 -9.04 -16.43 -5.62
N LYS A 134 -8.76 -15.25 -6.20
CA LYS A 134 -8.36 -15.06 -7.61
C LYS A 134 -7.01 -14.35 -7.70
N TRP A 135 -5.95 -15.04 -8.16
CA TRP A 135 -4.57 -14.51 -8.14
C TRP A 135 -3.75 -14.81 -9.38
N THR A 136 -2.99 -13.82 -9.85
CA THR A 136 -1.88 -14.02 -10.80
C THR A 136 -0.56 -13.93 -10.03
N PHE A 137 0.27 -14.96 -10.11
CA PHE A 137 1.64 -14.97 -9.58
C PHE A 137 2.62 -14.76 -10.73
N GLY A 138 3.17 -13.56 -10.83
CA GLY A 138 4.19 -13.21 -11.80
C GLY A 138 5.58 -13.37 -11.24
N ILE A 139 6.40 -14.23 -11.84
CA ILE A 139 7.77 -14.49 -11.43
C ILE A 139 8.73 -13.93 -12.48
N ILE A 140 9.61 -13.02 -12.07
CA ILE A 140 10.70 -12.55 -12.92
C ILE A 140 11.98 -13.34 -12.63
N THR A 141 12.68 -13.73 -13.70
CA THR A 141 13.92 -14.52 -13.59
C THR A 141 14.93 -14.19 -14.67
N ASN A 142 16.20 -14.49 -14.39
CA ASN A 142 17.31 -14.51 -15.35
C ASN A 142 17.86 -15.93 -15.59
N GLY A 143 17.17 -16.96 -15.10
CA GLY A 143 17.52 -18.37 -15.30
C GLY A 143 18.62 -18.92 -14.39
N LYS A 144 19.21 -18.10 -13.50
CA LYS A 144 20.33 -18.53 -12.65
C LYS A 144 19.92 -19.28 -11.38
N ARG A 145 18.64 -19.26 -11.01
CA ARG A 145 18.11 -19.74 -9.71
C ARG A 145 17.08 -20.84 -9.89
N LYS A 146 17.48 -21.92 -10.56
CA LYS A 146 16.55 -22.97 -10.96
C LYS A 146 15.89 -23.64 -9.76
N GLU A 147 16.65 -23.94 -8.71
CA GLU A 147 16.13 -24.63 -7.53
C GLU A 147 15.15 -23.76 -6.73
N GLU A 148 15.50 -22.49 -6.52
CA GLU A 148 14.64 -21.53 -5.82
C GLU A 148 13.38 -21.21 -6.62
N MET A 149 13.48 -21.17 -7.94
CA MET A 149 12.34 -21.05 -8.84
C MET A 149 11.35 -22.22 -8.68
N GLU A 150 11.85 -23.47 -8.67
CA GLU A 150 10.99 -24.64 -8.43
C GLU A 150 10.37 -24.59 -7.03
N SER A 151 11.14 -24.19 -6.01
CA SER A 151 10.65 -24.02 -4.64
C SER A 151 9.53 -22.97 -4.57
N LEU A 152 9.68 -21.84 -5.25
CA LEU A 152 8.66 -20.81 -5.34
C LEU A 152 7.37 -21.35 -5.97
N ILE A 153 7.47 -21.99 -7.14
CA ILE A 153 6.31 -22.58 -7.83
C ILE A 153 5.61 -23.61 -6.93
N ALA A 154 6.38 -24.49 -6.27
CA ALA A 154 5.84 -25.47 -5.34
C ALA A 154 5.15 -24.81 -4.14
N SER A 155 5.73 -23.76 -3.58
CA SER A 155 5.17 -23.01 -2.45
C SER A 155 3.86 -22.31 -2.80
N ILE A 156 3.71 -21.79 -4.03
CA ILE A 156 2.47 -21.20 -4.55
C ILE A 156 1.39 -22.27 -4.65
N ARG A 157 1.70 -23.44 -5.24
CA ARG A 157 0.76 -24.56 -5.38
C ARG A 157 0.27 -25.07 -4.03
N LYS A 158 1.17 -25.15 -3.05
CA LYS A 158 0.88 -25.60 -1.69
C LYS A 158 -0.18 -24.73 -0.99
N GLN A 159 -0.35 -23.47 -1.39
CA GLN A 159 -1.34 -22.57 -0.79
C GLN A 159 -2.80 -23.00 -1.06
N GLY A 160 -3.06 -23.83 -2.07
CA GLY A 160 -4.43 -24.30 -2.36
C GLY A 160 -5.39 -23.18 -2.78
N ILE A 161 -4.89 -22.17 -3.50
CA ILE A 161 -5.69 -21.02 -3.93
C ILE A 161 -6.71 -21.50 -4.99
N PRO A 162 -8.02 -21.17 -4.87
CA PRO A 162 -9.04 -21.75 -5.75
C PRO A 162 -8.88 -21.39 -7.23
N ASN A 163 -8.53 -20.15 -7.54
CA ASN A 163 -8.35 -19.67 -8.91
C ASN A 163 -7.02 -18.93 -8.99
N TYR A 164 -6.01 -19.55 -9.60
CA TYR A 164 -4.74 -18.88 -9.80
C TYR A 164 -4.12 -19.19 -11.16
N GLU A 165 -3.09 -18.43 -11.48
CA GLU A 165 -2.15 -18.71 -12.54
C GLU A 165 -0.74 -18.29 -12.12
N ILE A 166 0.26 -18.87 -12.75
CA ILE A 166 1.68 -18.54 -12.63
C ILE A 166 2.15 -18.07 -14.00
N ILE A 167 2.68 -16.85 -14.06
CA ILE A 167 3.32 -16.29 -15.25
C ILE A 167 4.81 -16.15 -14.96
N VAL A 168 5.64 -16.83 -15.73
CA VAL A 168 7.10 -16.70 -15.64
C VAL A 168 7.59 -15.84 -16.79
N CYS A 169 8.25 -14.73 -16.48
CA CYS A 169 8.80 -13.82 -17.48
C CYS A 169 10.32 -13.71 -17.35
N GLY A 170 11.05 -14.10 -18.39
CA GLY A 170 12.52 -14.09 -18.37
C GLY A 170 13.18 -15.25 -19.11
N THR A 171 14.39 -15.58 -18.67
CA THR A 171 15.12 -16.77 -19.14
C THR A 171 14.72 -17.98 -18.29
N TYR A 172 13.93 -18.89 -18.87
CA TYR A 172 13.45 -20.12 -18.26
C TYR A 172 13.04 -21.10 -19.38
N TRP A 173 12.33 -22.19 -19.08
CA TRP A 173 11.78 -23.08 -20.11
C TRP A 173 10.26 -23.13 -20.04
N ASP A 174 9.62 -23.34 -21.20
CA ASP A 174 8.19 -23.56 -21.24
C ASP A 174 7.81 -24.91 -20.60
N ARG A 175 6.67 -24.95 -19.95
CA ARG A 175 6.14 -26.14 -19.28
C ARG A 175 4.70 -26.31 -19.69
N ASN A 176 4.40 -27.47 -20.27
CA ASN A 176 3.02 -27.83 -20.57
C ASN A 176 2.34 -28.35 -19.29
N GLU A 177 1.94 -27.43 -18.41
CA GLU A 177 1.27 -27.75 -17.15
C GLU A 177 0.11 -26.77 -16.87
N PRO A 178 -0.95 -27.21 -16.17
CA PRO A 178 -2.08 -26.35 -15.85
C PRO A 178 -1.68 -25.12 -15.06
N PHE A 179 -2.34 -24.00 -15.37
CA PHE A 179 -2.16 -22.71 -14.67
C PHE A 179 -0.76 -22.11 -14.79
N PHE A 180 0.10 -22.62 -15.66
CA PHE A 180 1.43 -22.06 -15.91
C PHE A 180 1.49 -21.44 -17.30
N ARG A 181 2.19 -20.31 -17.40
CA ARG A 181 2.47 -19.63 -18.66
C ARG A 181 3.88 -19.07 -18.63
N TYR A 182 4.67 -19.46 -19.61
CA TYR A 182 5.99 -18.90 -19.83
C TYR A 182 5.94 -17.80 -20.89
N ILE A 183 6.58 -16.67 -20.60
CA ILE A 183 6.79 -15.58 -21.54
C ILE A 183 8.30 -15.35 -21.65
N PRO A 184 8.95 -15.82 -22.74
CA PRO A 184 10.38 -15.61 -22.92
C PRO A 184 10.69 -14.12 -23.06
N PHE A 185 11.65 -13.65 -22.28
CA PHE A 185 12.14 -12.27 -22.37
C PHE A 185 13.60 -12.20 -21.92
N SER A 186 14.48 -11.89 -22.86
CA SER A 186 15.94 -11.79 -22.63
C SER A 186 16.53 -10.48 -23.13
N GLU A 187 15.70 -9.51 -23.52
CA GLU A 187 16.16 -8.21 -23.97
C GLU A 187 16.79 -7.44 -22.80
N HIS A 188 18.01 -6.93 -23.04
CA HIS A 188 18.80 -6.20 -22.04
C HIS A 188 18.96 -6.95 -20.70
N ASP A 189 19.07 -8.28 -20.73
CA ASP A 189 19.32 -9.11 -19.54
C ASP A 189 20.68 -8.80 -18.87
N ASP A 190 21.64 -8.26 -19.63
CA ASP A 190 22.92 -7.74 -19.15
C ASP A 190 22.76 -6.57 -18.16
N ARG A 191 21.74 -5.73 -18.39
CA ARG A 191 21.35 -4.61 -17.51
C ARG A 191 20.23 -4.98 -16.53
N GLY A 192 19.53 -6.09 -16.78
CA GLY A 192 18.40 -6.54 -15.99
C GLY A 192 17.19 -5.64 -16.17
N TRP A 193 16.52 -5.71 -17.33
CA TRP A 193 15.31 -4.94 -17.63
C TRP A 193 14.07 -5.43 -16.88
N ILE A 194 14.15 -5.39 -15.56
CA ILE A 194 13.14 -5.96 -14.66
C ILE A 194 11.80 -5.21 -14.74
N THR A 195 11.83 -3.90 -14.96
CA THR A 195 10.63 -3.07 -15.11
C THR A 195 9.75 -3.54 -16.27
N ARG A 196 10.36 -3.84 -17.43
CA ARG A 196 9.66 -4.42 -18.58
C ARG A 196 9.09 -5.81 -18.27
N LYS A 197 9.88 -6.70 -17.64
CA LYS A 197 9.40 -8.03 -17.22
C LYS A 197 8.18 -7.93 -16.27
N LYS A 198 8.24 -7.02 -15.29
CA LYS A 198 7.14 -6.74 -14.34
C LYS A 198 5.89 -6.22 -15.08
N ASN A 199 6.04 -5.33 -16.05
CA ASN A 199 4.93 -4.84 -16.87
C ASN A 199 4.31 -5.93 -17.77
N ILE A 200 5.13 -6.75 -18.44
CA ILE A 200 4.65 -7.87 -19.27
C ILE A 200 3.78 -8.83 -18.45
N ILE A 201 4.21 -9.16 -17.22
CA ILE A 201 3.43 -9.97 -16.29
C ILE A 201 2.05 -9.35 -16.05
N CYS A 202 2.01 -8.06 -15.70
CA CYS A 202 0.74 -7.39 -15.37
C CYS A 202 -0.17 -7.20 -16.59
N GLU A 203 0.40 -6.97 -17.78
CA GLU A 203 -0.32 -6.94 -19.06
C GLU A 203 -1.06 -8.26 -19.29
N ASN A 204 -0.35 -9.37 -19.03
CA ASN A 204 -0.82 -10.72 -19.27
C ASN A 204 -1.64 -11.32 -18.12
N ALA A 205 -1.72 -10.66 -16.96
CA ALA A 205 -2.45 -11.14 -15.79
C ALA A 205 -3.96 -11.29 -16.07
N LYS A 206 -4.53 -12.43 -15.70
CA LYS A 206 -5.96 -12.74 -15.80
C LYS A 206 -6.76 -12.13 -14.66
N TYR A 207 -6.18 -12.07 -13.46
CA TYR A 207 -6.90 -11.68 -12.26
C TYR A 207 -6.56 -10.27 -11.78
N GLU A 208 -7.45 -9.73 -10.96
CA GLU A 208 -7.27 -8.40 -10.39
C GLU A 208 -6.19 -8.40 -9.29
N ASN A 209 -6.04 -9.48 -8.51
CA ASN A 209 -4.91 -9.61 -7.58
C ASN A 209 -3.68 -10.12 -8.32
N ILE A 210 -2.60 -9.34 -8.29
CA ILE A 210 -1.30 -9.71 -8.87
C ILE A 210 -0.26 -9.70 -7.77
N MET A 211 0.53 -10.76 -7.68
CA MET A 211 1.80 -10.78 -6.96
C MET A 211 2.93 -10.84 -7.97
N VAL A 212 3.77 -9.82 -8.01
CA VAL A 212 5.02 -9.82 -8.79
C VAL A 212 6.16 -10.10 -7.82
N VAL A 213 6.95 -11.14 -8.09
CA VAL A 213 7.95 -11.68 -7.16
C VAL A 213 9.21 -12.10 -7.90
N HIS A 214 10.36 -11.99 -7.23
CA HIS A 214 11.62 -12.55 -7.73
C HIS A 214 11.72 -14.05 -7.44
N ASP A 215 12.43 -14.75 -8.32
CA ASP A 215 12.75 -16.19 -8.25
C ASP A 215 13.54 -16.67 -7.01
N ARG A 216 13.90 -15.77 -6.08
CA ARG A 216 14.64 -16.08 -4.84
C ARG A 216 13.76 -16.22 -3.59
N LEU A 217 12.46 -15.97 -3.70
CA LEU A 217 11.52 -16.05 -2.59
C LEU A 217 10.75 -17.36 -2.62
N SER A 218 10.17 -17.73 -1.48
CA SER A 218 9.15 -18.78 -1.38
C SER A 218 8.06 -18.30 -0.43
N LEU A 219 6.81 -18.69 -0.70
CA LEU A 219 5.69 -18.38 0.18
C LEU A 219 5.76 -19.30 1.41
N ASP A 220 5.61 -18.73 2.61
CA ASP A 220 5.56 -19.55 3.81
C ASP A 220 4.21 -20.27 3.92
N ASP A 221 4.16 -21.28 4.79
CA ASP A 221 2.92 -21.96 5.12
C ASP A 221 1.89 -20.99 5.71
N GLY A 222 0.67 -21.03 5.18
CA GLY A 222 -0.41 -20.16 5.62
C GLY A 222 -0.40 -18.76 5.00
N TRP A 223 0.45 -18.47 4.01
CA TRP A 223 0.44 -17.18 3.29
C TRP A 223 -0.98 -16.83 2.79
N PHE A 224 -1.70 -17.78 2.20
CA PHE A 224 -3.04 -17.53 1.68
C PHE A 224 -4.09 -17.33 2.80
N GLU A 225 -3.96 -18.03 3.92
CA GLU A 225 -4.76 -17.75 5.13
C GLU A 225 -4.52 -16.33 5.63
N GLY A 226 -3.26 -15.88 5.59
CA GLY A 226 -2.86 -14.50 5.88
C GLY A 226 -3.51 -13.49 4.94
N MET A 227 -3.61 -13.81 3.66
CA MET A 227 -4.33 -12.98 2.69
C MET A 227 -5.85 -12.96 2.92
N LYS A 228 -6.46 -14.10 3.27
CA LYS A 228 -7.89 -14.16 3.65
C LYS A 228 -8.17 -13.32 4.89
N ARG A 229 -7.29 -13.37 5.88
CA ARG A 229 -7.41 -12.56 7.11
C ARG A 229 -7.28 -11.06 6.81
N TYR A 230 -6.40 -10.67 5.89
CA TYR A 230 -6.27 -9.27 5.48
C TYR A 230 -7.49 -8.78 4.68
N GLY A 231 -8.02 -9.63 3.81
CA GLY A 231 -9.15 -9.35 2.94
C GLY A 231 -8.76 -8.83 1.54
N ASN A 232 -9.73 -8.79 0.63
CA ASN A 232 -9.46 -8.48 -0.79
C ASN A 232 -9.32 -6.99 -1.12
N ASN A 233 -9.58 -6.10 -0.16
CA ASN A 233 -9.68 -4.67 -0.43
C ASN A 233 -8.34 -3.98 -0.12
N PHE A 234 -7.42 -4.03 -1.07
CA PHE A 234 -6.12 -3.35 -1.06
C PHE A 234 -5.85 -2.72 -2.43
N GLU A 235 -4.96 -1.74 -2.48
CA GLU A 235 -4.49 -1.12 -3.73
C GLU A 235 -3.10 -1.66 -4.07
N VAL A 236 -2.17 -1.49 -3.13
CA VAL A 236 -0.80 -1.98 -3.18
C VAL A 236 -0.38 -2.45 -1.80
N LEU A 237 0.27 -3.60 -1.73
CA LEU A 237 0.48 -4.36 -0.50
C LEU A 237 1.85 -5.04 -0.49
N SER A 238 2.53 -4.97 0.65
CA SER A 238 3.65 -5.85 0.99
C SER A 238 3.25 -6.77 2.14
N CYS A 239 4.03 -7.82 2.37
CA CYS A 239 3.87 -8.72 3.51
C CYS A 239 5.23 -9.00 4.16
N VAL A 240 5.22 -9.74 5.27
CA VAL A 240 6.45 -10.09 5.99
C VAL A 240 7.42 -10.82 5.05
N GLN A 241 8.69 -10.41 5.05
CA GLN A 241 9.74 -11.10 4.29
C GLN A 241 10.91 -11.39 5.23
N LEU A 242 11.25 -12.66 5.38
CA LEU A 242 12.28 -13.10 6.29
C LEU A 242 13.45 -13.74 5.53
N THR A 243 14.66 -13.52 6.02
CA THR A 243 15.81 -14.34 5.60
C THR A 243 15.65 -15.74 6.15
N ASP A 244 15.93 -16.75 5.33
CA ASP A 244 15.95 -18.12 5.80
C ASP A 244 16.99 -18.31 6.92
N GLY A 245 16.69 -19.21 7.86
CA GLY A 245 17.47 -19.47 9.08
C GLY A 245 17.41 -18.35 10.12
N ALA A 246 18.02 -17.19 9.85
CA ALA A 246 18.19 -16.11 10.84
C ALA A 246 16.89 -15.35 11.16
N LYS A 247 15.83 -15.55 10.35
CA LYS A 247 14.51 -14.91 10.48
C LYS A 247 14.59 -13.38 10.65
N MET A 248 15.55 -12.75 9.97
CA MET A 248 15.69 -11.30 9.93
C MET A 248 14.79 -10.71 8.84
N ARG A 249 14.26 -9.51 9.06
CA ARG A 249 13.45 -8.82 8.05
C ARG A 249 14.28 -8.45 6.82
N ALA A 250 13.84 -8.91 5.66
CA ALA A 250 14.49 -8.72 4.36
C ALA A 250 13.87 -7.54 3.60
N ALA A 251 13.87 -6.35 4.22
CA ALA A 251 13.33 -5.10 3.66
C ALA A 251 11.86 -5.14 3.21
N ASP A 252 11.03 -5.92 3.89
CA ASP A 252 9.59 -6.02 3.64
C ASP A 252 8.78 -4.73 3.77
N TRP A 253 9.23 -3.77 4.58
CA TRP A 253 8.54 -2.51 4.85
C TRP A 253 9.54 -1.36 4.97
N VAL A 254 9.85 -0.72 3.85
CA VAL A 254 10.94 0.27 3.73
C VAL A 254 10.45 1.62 3.23
N THR A 255 11.17 2.66 3.61
CA THR A 255 10.97 4.06 3.18
C THR A 255 12.27 4.63 2.63
N SER A 256 12.17 5.51 1.62
CA SER A 256 13.31 6.31 1.13
C SER A 256 13.61 7.52 2.03
N CYS A 257 12.83 7.73 3.09
CA CYS A 257 12.86 8.85 4.03
C CYS A 257 12.63 10.26 3.44
N CYS A 258 12.69 10.43 2.11
CA CYS A 258 12.45 11.67 1.39
C CYS A 258 12.13 11.45 -0.08
N SER A 259 11.76 12.54 -0.75
CA SER A 259 11.50 12.62 -2.19
C SER A 259 12.76 12.59 -3.06
N LYS A 260 13.92 12.98 -2.52
CA LYS A 260 15.15 13.12 -3.31
C LYS A 260 15.96 11.84 -3.32
N MET A 261 16.42 11.47 -4.51
CA MET A 261 17.21 10.26 -4.73
C MET A 261 18.70 10.56 -4.90
N PRO A 262 19.61 9.72 -4.36
CA PRO A 262 19.34 8.57 -3.48
C PRO A 262 19.04 9.02 -2.04
N GLY A 263 17.87 8.64 -1.51
CA GLY A 263 17.48 8.90 -0.13
C GLY A 263 18.10 7.92 0.88
N ILE A 264 17.81 8.09 2.17
CA ILE A 264 18.17 7.09 3.18
C ILE A 264 17.13 5.97 3.14
N ILE A 265 17.57 4.76 2.81
CA ILE A 265 16.71 3.57 2.90
C ILE A 265 16.63 3.13 4.36
N ALA A 266 15.42 3.04 4.91
CA ALA A 266 15.21 2.58 6.27
C ALA A 266 14.03 1.62 6.37
N LEU A 267 14.16 0.62 7.24
CA LEU A 267 13.11 -0.30 7.62
C LEU A 267 12.18 0.38 8.64
N LEU A 268 10.87 0.26 8.44
CA LEU A 268 9.86 0.80 9.35
C LEU A 268 9.37 -0.28 10.33
N ASP A 269 9.00 0.12 11.56
CA ASP A 269 8.07 -0.67 12.39
C ASP A 269 6.81 -0.95 11.57
N TYR A 270 6.26 -2.17 11.63
CA TYR A 270 5.10 -2.55 10.83
C TYR A 270 3.88 -1.67 11.09
N ARG A 271 3.77 -1.08 12.29
CA ARG A 271 2.69 -0.15 12.69
C ARG A 271 2.93 1.27 12.18
N ASP A 272 4.10 1.55 11.62
CA ASP A 272 4.45 2.86 11.11
C ASP A 272 4.22 2.97 9.59
N TRP A 273 4.08 4.20 9.11
CA TRP A 273 3.81 4.54 7.72
C TRP A 273 4.32 5.95 7.39
N ASP A 274 4.77 6.15 6.16
CA ASP A 274 4.98 7.47 5.57
C ASP A 274 4.67 7.48 4.07
N SER A 275 4.69 8.67 3.47
CA SER A 275 4.41 8.87 2.04
C SER A 275 5.54 8.41 1.10
N TRP A 276 6.69 8.00 1.66
CA TRP A 276 7.92 7.65 0.96
C TRP A 276 8.21 6.14 1.01
N ILE A 277 7.23 5.35 1.48
CA ILE A 277 7.27 3.90 1.39
C ILE A 277 7.26 3.49 -0.07
N TYR A 278 8.05 2.47 -0.37
CA TYR A 278 8.11 1.87 -1.69
C TYR A 278 8.17 0.33 -1.57
N PRO A 279 7.70 -0.41 -2.60
CA PRO A 279 7.81 -1.86 -2.63
C PRO A 279 9.29 -2.25 -2.62
N ASN A 280 9.71 -3.17 -1.76
CA ASN A 280 11.06 -3.71 -1.96
C ASN A 280 11.06 -4.61 -3.18
N GLY A 281 12.11 -4.51 -4.00
CA GLY A 281 12.25 -5.29 -5.23
C GLY A 281 12.06 -6.79 -5.09
N GLY A 282 12.15 -7.39 -3.90
CA GLY A 282 11.81 -8.81 -3.71
C GLY A 282 10.40 -9.19 -4.15
N LEU A 283 9.38 -8.45 -3.71
CA LEU A 283 7.98 -8.72 -4.05
C LEU A 283 7.09 -7.49 -3.89
N ILE A 284 6.01 -7.47 -4.67
CA ILE A 284 4.91 -6.53 -4.53
C ILE A 284 3.60 -7.25 -4.83
N MET A 285 2.56 -6.97 -4.04
CA MET A 285 1.19 -7.33 -4.39
C MET A 285 0.43 -6.06 -4.76
N LEU A 286 -0.32 -6.09 -5.85
CA LEU A 286 -1.07 -4.94 -6.31
C LEU A 286 -2.29 -5.36 -7.11
N LYS A 287 -3.24 -4.43 -7.21
CA LYS A 287 -4.39 -4.58 -8.09
C LYS A 287 -4.00 -4.31 -9.54
N LYS A 288 -4.52 -5.11 -10.48
CA LYS A 288 -4.31 -4.90 -11.92
C LYS A 288 -4.79 -3.51 -12.34
N SER A 289 -5.93 -3.04 -11.82
CA SER A 289 -6.45 -1.69 -12.07
C SER A 289 -5.56 -0.57 -11.52
N VAL A 290 -4.75 -0.84 -10.49
CA VAL A 290 -3.76 0.10 -9.96
C VAL A 290 -2.53 0.14 -10.85
N TRP A 291 -1.99 -1.03 -11.24
CA TRP A 291 -0.90 -1.10 -12.22
C TRP A 291 -1.24 -0.42 -13.55
N ALA A 292 -2.47 -0.57 -14.04
CA ALA A 292 -2.90 0.04 -15.29
C ALA A 292 -2.83 1.58 -15.27
N GLN A 293 -2.93 2.19 -14.09
CA GLN A 293 -2.80 3.63 -13.90
C GLN A 293 -1.34 4.05 -13.64
N VAL A 294 -0.54 3.18 -13.01
CA VAL A 294 0.86 3.45 -12.64
C VAL A 294 1.70 2.22 -12.95
N LYS A 295 2.19 2.14 -14.19
CA LYS A 295 3.08 1.08 -14.68
C LYS A 295 4.52 1.30 -14.19
N TRP A 296 5.36 0.27 -14.17
CA TRP A 296 6.81 0.48 -13.99
C TRP A 296 7.36 1.34 -15.13
N ASP A 297 8.30 2.24 -14.82
CA ASP A 297 9.01 3.01 -15.83
C ASP A 297 10.04 2.10 -16.52
N GLU A 298 9.81 1.83 -17.80
CA GLU A 298 10.67 0.94 -18.60
C GLU A 298 11.99 1.60 -19.00
N ALA A 299 12.20 2.88 -18.72
CA ALA A 299 13.52 3.51 -18.86
C ALA A 299 14.49 3.09 -17.75
N LEU A 300 13.99 2.53 -16.64
CA LEU A 300 14.77 2.12 -15.48
C LEU A 300 15.08 0.63 -15.52
N PHE A 301 16.31 0.26 -15.16
CA PHE A 301 16.79 -1.11 -15.08
C PHE A 301 16.98 -1.51 -13.62
N TRP A 302 17.41 -2.75 -13.41
CA TRP A 302 17.78 -3.21 -12.09
C TRP A 302 18.86 -2.31 -11.47
N ASN A 303 18.62 -1.88 -10.23
CA ASN A 303 19.49 -0.99 -9.47
C ASN A 303 19.44 0.50 -9.87
N ASP A 304 18.47 0.89 -10.71
CA ASP A 304 18.21 2.30 -11.07
C ASP A 304 17.18 2.97 -10.14
N CYS A 305 16.95 2.39 -8.95
CA CYS A 305 15.95 2.83 -7.97
C CYS A 305 14.51 2.78 -8.49
N GLU A 306 14.22 1.84 -9.39
CA GLU A 306 12.94 1.64 -10.06
C GLU A 306 11.78 1.43 -9.08
N ASP A 307 12.04 0.76 -7.96
CA ASP A 307 11.01 0.51 -6.97
C ASP A 307 10.67 1.78 -6.16
N VAL A 308 11.67 2.62 -5.87
CA VAL A 308 11.47 3.88 -5.13
C VAL A 308 10.69 4.86 -5.99
N GLU A 309 11.08 4.98 -7.25
CA GLU A 309 10.39 5.76 -8.27
C GLU A 309 8.92 5.36 -8.36
N LEU A 310 8.64 4.05 -8.47
CA LEU A 310 7.29 3.53 -8.50
C LEU A 310 6.50 3.86 -7.23
N GLY A 311 7.11 3.68 -6.06
CA GLY A 311 6.48 4.01 -4.77
C GLY A 311 6.04 5.47 -4.69
N HIS A 312 6.89 6.39 -5.16
CA HIS A 312 6.57 7.82 -5.19
C HIS A 312 5.42 8.12 -6.17
N ARG A 313 5.40 7.50 -7.35
CA ARG A 313 4.29 7.64 -8.29
C ARG A 313 2.98 7.05 -7.77
N PHE A 314 3.00 5.93 -7.03
CA PHE A 314 1.79 5.43 -6.37
C PHE A 314 1.20 6.47 -5.40
N THR A 315 2.04 7.04 -4.53
CA THR A 315 1.62 8.09 -3.60
C THR A 315 1.11 9.34 -4.34
N ALA A 316 1.81 9.77 -5.40
CA ALA A 316 1.42 10.92 -6.22
C ALA A 316 0.11 10.68 -7.00
N ALA A 317 -0.21 9.43 -7.32
CA ALA A 317 -1.48 9.03 -7.95
C ALA A 317 -2.62 8.78 -6.95
N GLY A 318 -2.38 8.96 -5.64
CA GLY A 318 -3.39 8.81 -4.58
C GLY A 318 -3.61 7.38 -4.10
N PHE A 319 -2.70 6.46 -4.39
CA PHE A 319 -2.72 5.11 -3.85
C PHE A 319 -1.99 5.06 -2.50
N VAL A 320 -2.51 4.26 -1.58
CA VAL A 320 -1.90 4.08 -0.26
C VAL A 320 -1.27 2.70 -0.19
N PHE A 321 0.06 2.67 -0.11
CA PHE A 321 0.81 1.43 0.10
C PHE A 321 0.57 0.90 1.52
N ARG A 322 0.29 -0.40 1.64
CA ARG A 322 -0.13 -1.05 2.89
C ARG A 322 0.74 -2.26 3.23
N PHE A 323 0.67 -2.72 4.47
CA PHE A 323 1.38 -3.89 4.95
C PHE A 323 0.41 -4.96 5.45
N ASN A 324 0.62 -6.21 5.05
CA ASN A 324 -0.06 -7.39 5.59
C ASN A 324 0.84 -8.12 6.61
N PRO A 325 0.56 -8.03 7.91
CA PRO A 325 1.33 -8.72 8.94
C PRO A 325 0.95 -10.20 9.10
N HIS A 326 -0.04 -10.69 8.35
CA HIS A 326 -0.59 -12.05 8.49
C HIS A 326 -0.06 -13.03 7.45
N ALA A 327 0.53 -12.54 6.37
CA ALA A 327 1.16 -13.35 5.33
C ALA A 327 2.68 -13.16 5.38
N SER A 328 3.44 -14.19 5.05
CA SER A 328 4.90 -14.14 5.07
C SER A 328 5.55 -14.92 3.92
N CYS A 329 6.75 -14.49 3.56
CA CYS A 329 7.61 -15.14 2.57
C CYS A 329 9.01 -15.27 3.14
N SER A 330 9.75 -16.26 2.67
CA SER A 330 11.15 -16.48 3.02
C SER A 330 12.05 -16.29 1.80
N THR A 331 13.27 -15.79 2.02
CA THR A 331 14.32 -15.64 0.99
C THR A 331 15.61 -16.24 1.49
N VAL A 332 16.25 -17.08 0.67
CA VAL A 332 17.59 -17.63 0.95
C VAL A 332 18.71 -16.62 0.60
N HIS A 333 18.39 -15.62 -0.21
CA HIS A 333 19.34 -14.57 -0.61
C HIS A 333 18.95 -13.21 -0.04
N TRP A 334 19.79 -12.66 0.84
CA TRP A 334 19.68 -11.29 1.33
C TRP A 334 21.05 -10.63 1.39
N ARG A 335 21.27 -9.65 0.51
CA ARG A 335 22.59 -9.03 0.30
C ARG A 335 22.78 -7.67 0.97
N HIS A 336 21.71 -7.06 1.47
CA HIS A 336 21.76 -5.69 1.99
C HIS A 336 22.05 -5.60 3.49
N GLY A 337 22.24 -6.74 4.17
CA GLY A 337 22.60 -6.79 5.59
C GLY A 337 21.57 -6.10 6.50
N LYS A 338 22.04 -5.44 7.55
CA LYS A 338 21.18 -4.66 8.46
C LYS A 338 20.95 -3.27 7.88
N ILE A 339 19.68 -2.96 7.60
CA ILE A 339 19.23 -1.63 7.16
C ILE A 339 18.88 -0.81 8.41
N PRO A 340 19.10 0.53 8.42
CA PRO A 340 18.62 1.42 9.46
C PRO A 340 17.15 1.20 9.81
N PHE A 341 16.78 1.34 11.08
CA PHE A 341 15.40 1.11 11.55
C PHE A 341 14.75 2.41 12.03
N VAL A 342 13.51 2.66 11.62
CA VAL A 342 12.70 3.79 12.09
C VAL A 342 11.69 3.30 13.11
N LYS A 343 11.79 3.87 14.32
CA LYS A 343 10.85 3.59 15.41
C LYS A 343 9.46 4.16 15.12
N PHE A 344 8.42 3.42 15.50
CA PHE A 344 7.04 3.89 15.44
C PHE A 344 6.84 5.30 16.01
N ASN A 345 6.17 6.17 15.25
CA ASN A 345 5.70 7.45 15.76
C ASN A 345 4.37 7.88 15.13
N ARG A 346 3.32 7.96 15.95
CA ARG A 346 1.95 8.27 15.49
C ARG A 346 1.74 9.67 14.89
N ARG A 347 2.60 10.66 15.18
CA ARG A 347 2.38 12.07 14.77
C ARG A 347 3.31 12.55 13.67
N LYS A 348 4.50 11.98 13.58
CA LYS A 348 5.56 12.42 12.67
C LYS A 348 6.42 11.25 12.24
N PHE A 349 7.36 11.47 11.34
CA PHE A 349 8.35 10.45 11.01
C PHE A 349 9.19 10.10 12.26
N GLY A 350 9.34 8.81 12.53
CA GLY A 350 9.99 8.27 13.72
C GLY A 350 11.47 8.63 13.86
N GLY A 351 12.10 8.29 14.98
CA GLY A 351 13.54 8.45 15.13
C GLY A 351 14.28 7.36 14.35
N LEU A 352 15.25 7.74 13.50
CA LEU A 352 16.12 6.80 12.80
C LEU A 352 17.15 6.20 13.78
N GLN A 353 17.14 4.88 13.90
CA GLN A 353 18.14 4.11 14.63
C GLN A 353 19.23 3.68 13.65
N ALA A 354 20.21 4.57 13.53
CA ALA A 354 21.38 4.44 12.68
C ALA A 354 22.64 4.98 13.39
N PRO A 355 23.87 4.68 12.91
CA PRO A 355 25.09 5.39 13.31
C PRO A 355 24.96 6.92 13.16
N PHE A 356 25.74 7.69 13.93
CA PHE A 356 25.59 9.16 14.06
C PHE A 356 25.62 9.92 12.72
N ARG A 357 26.45 9.49 11.75
CA ARG A 357 26.56 10.11 10.42
C ARG A 357 25.26 10.00 9.60
N GLU A 358 24.59 8.85 9.65
CA GLU A 358 23.31 8.61 8.98
C GLU A 358 22.16 9.39 9.66
N ARG A 359 22.23 9.58 10.99
CA ARG A 359 21.28 10.44 11.72
C ARG A 359 21.38 11.91 11.30
N LEU A 360 22.59 12.42 11.06
CA LEU A 360 22.81 13.80 10.61
C LEU A 360 22.29 14.02 9.19
N ALA A 361 22.54 13.07 8.27
CA ALA A 361 21.98 13.12 6.92
C ALA A 361 20.44 13.14 6.96
N CYS A 362 19.83 12.32 7.83
CA CYS A 362 18.38 12.29 8.00
C CYS A 362 17.82 13.58 8.64
N ALA A 363 18.52 14.16 9.62
CA ALA A 363 18.15 15.44 10.24
C ALA A 363 18.24 16.61 9.24
N TRP A 364 19.27 16.62 8.39
CA TRP A 364 19.45 17.60 7.34
C TRP A 364 18.41 17.47 6.21
N ILE A 365 18.07 16.23 5.80
CA ILE A 365 16.98 15.96 4.86
C ILE A 365 15.64 16.43 5.43
N ARG A 366 15.32 16.09 6.69
CA ARG A 366 14.10 16.57 7.35
C ARG A 366 14.06 18.09 7.50
N PHE A 367 15.20 18.72 7.77
CA PHE A 367 15.29 20.18 7.82
C PHE A 367 14.99 20.78 6.44
N LYS A 368 15.60 20.24 5.37
CA LYS A 368 15.31 20.66 3.99
C LYS A 368 13.84 20.45 3.61
N ASP A 369 13.25 19.30 3.88
CA ASP A 369 11.84 19.06 3.53
C ASP A 369 10.87 19.91 4.36
N ARG A 370 11.22 20.24 5.60
CA ARG A 370 10.42 21.14 6.45
C ARG A 370 10.53 22.60 6.01
N VAL A 371 11.67 22.99 5.42
CA VAL A 371 11.90 24.31 4.82
C VAL A 371 11.29 24.38 3.40
N GLN A 372 11.33 23.29 2.63
CA GLN A 372 10.77 23.19 1.27
C GLN A 372 9.27 22.83 1.25
N GLY A 373 8.68 22.38 2.34
CA GLY A 373 7.23 22.22 2.51
C GLY A 373 6.43 23.54 2.45
N ASN A 374 7.11 24.67 2.24
CA ASN A 374 6.57 25.98 1.91
C ASN A 374 6.77 26.36 0.42
N LEU A 375 7.19 25.44 -0.45
CA LEU A 375 7.31 25.70 -1.89
C LEU A 375 6.43 24.74 -2.69
N GLU A 376 5.57 25.39 -3.45
CA GLU A 376 4.51 24.97 -4.37
C GLU A 376 4.78 23.78 -5.30
N PRO A 377 3.72 23.19 -5.89
CA PRO A 377 3.82 22.01 -6.73
C PRO A 377 4.59 22.34 -8.02
N VAL A 378 5.46 21.44 -8.43
CA VAL A 378 5.99 21.45 -9.79
C VAL A 378 5.21 20.41 -10.57
N MET A 379 4.20 20.89 -11.31
CA MET A 379 3.65 20.27 -12.53
C MET A 379 4.61 20.56 -13.71
N PRO A 380 4.51 19.90 -14.88
CA PRO A 380 3.28 19.72 -15.68
C PRO A 380 2.44 18.49 -15.34
#